data_AF-V9VWP0-F1
#
_entry.id   AF-V9VWP0-F1
#
_cell.length_a   1.000
_cell.length_b   1.000
_cell.length_c   1.000
_cell.angle_alpha   90.00
_cell.angle_beta   90.00
_cell.angle_gamma   90.00
#
_symmetry.space_group_name_H-M   'P 1'
#
loop_
_entity.id
_entity.type
_entity.pdbx_description
1 polymer ?
#
loop_
_entity_poly.entity_id
_entity_poly.type
_entity_poly.pdbx_seq_one_letter_code
_entity_poly.pdbx_strand_id
1 'polypeptide(L)'
;MTQDSSTPPFDEEAAASWQRFVDSISPSMHAGWMLRQTMPGTQLDAIKSLMHRNEQASAATSIKLKETKAEIEANPDDVGLEWTYDHRFWQSVFMDSAHSMSAVGMLAPFIESLFVAIFEGLRKRHGAAAEDTRHQRADDQFWNPQIVFRSEGPRDDLVAGIDQLAESCGLKPYLPADYRKTLSALFAYRNNMLHNGFEWPADAIKKFSNRIASEKWPEDWFTGADRDGQPWLYYMSPDFCSHCVELIDAVIDGVGRYLKEREA
;
A
#
# COMPACT_ATOMS: atom_id res chain seq x y z
N MET A 1 -36.81 13.47 55.33
CA MET A 1 -36.35 14.23 54.14
C MET A 1 -34.99 13.67 53.77
N THR A 2 -35.00 12.71 52.86
CA THR A 2 -33.82 12.14 52.20
C THR A 2 -33.41 13.10 51.09
N GLN A 3 -32.25 13.74 51.23
CA GLN A 3 -31.59 14.38 50.10
C GLN A 3 -30.85 13.28 49.34
N ASP A 4 -31.43 12.95 48.20
CA ASP A 4 -30.87 12.11 47.16
C ASP A 4 -29.72 12.88 46.49
N SER A 5 -28.48 12.50 46.79
CA SER A 5 -27.28 13.04 46.13
C SER A 5 -26.88 12.09 45.01
N SER A 6 -27.69 12.04 43.95
CA SER A 6 -27.44 11.25 42.75
C SER A 6 -27.12 12.14 41.54
N THR A 7 -26.43 13.25 41.77
CA THR A 7 -25.82 14.02 40.69
C THR A 7 -24.38 13.53 40.55
N PRO A 8 -24.03 12.82 39.44
CA PRO A 8 -22.65 12.48 39.18
C PRO A 8 -21.82 13.77 39.12
N PRO A 9 -20.54 13.77 39.54
CA PRO A 9 -19.68 14.92 39.32
C PRO A 9 -19.68 15.26 37.82
N PHE A 10 -19.66 16.57 37.52
CA PHE A 10 -19.76 17.13 36.16
C PHE A 10 -18.76 16.51 35.15
N ASP A 11 -17.69 15.89 35.64
CA ASP A 11 -16.69 15.15 34.85
C ASP A 11 -17.12 13.74 34.43
N GLU A 12 -17.93 13.02 35.21
CA GLU A 12 -18.35 11.65 34.86
C GLU A 12 -19.40 11.66 33.73
N GLU A 13 -20.30 12.63 33.73
CA GLU A 13 -21.29 12.78 32.66
C GLU A 13 -20.64 13.24 31.35
N ALA A 14 -19.61 14.10 31.45
CA ALA A 14 -18.79 14.52 30.32
C ALA A 14 -17.95 13.36 29.76
N ALA A 15 -17.31 12.56 30.62
CA ALA A 15 -16.55 11.37 30.22
C ALA A 15 -17.47 10.31 29.59
N ALA A 16 -18.63 10.03 30.18
CA ALA A 16 -19.60 9.09 29.62
C ALA A 16 -20.21 9.58 28.30
N SER A 17 -20.45 10.88 28.15
CA SER A 17 -20.88 11.50 26.89
C SER A 17 -19.79 11.38 25.82
N TRP A 18 -18.53 11.63 26.19
CA TRP A 18 -17.38 11.43 25.31
C TRP A 18 -17.22 9.98 24.87
N GLN A 19 -17.36 9.03 25.79
CA GLN A 19 -17.27 7.61 25.47
C GLN A 19 -18.37 7.19 24.49
N ARG A 20 -19.62 7.58 24.73
CA ARG A 20 -20.73 7.32 23.79
C ARG A 20 -20.47 7.92 22.40
N PHE A 21 -19.87 9.09 22.35
CA PHE A 21 -19.47 9.71 21.09
C PHE A 21 -18.37 8.90 20.37
N VAL A 22 -17.30 8.52 21.08
CA VAL A 22 -16.20 7.68 20.54
C VAL A 22 -16.73 6.32 20.05
N ASP A 23 -17.66 5.72 20.80
CA ASP A 23 -18.31 4.47 20.42
C ASP A 23 -19.14 4.63 19.15
N SER A 24 -19.80 5.79 18.98
CA SER A 24 -20.69 6.08 17.83
C SER A 24 -19.98 6.33 16.49
N ILE A 25 -18.70 6.74 16.49
CA ILE A 25 -17.96 7.02 15.25
C ILE A 25 -17.37 5.74 14.66
N SER A 26 -17.19 5.63 13.34
CA SER A 26 -16.57 4.44 12.74
C SER A 26 -15.08 4.33 13.13
N PRO A 27 -14.47 3.13 13.07
CA PRO A 27 -13.02 2.98 13.24
C PRO A 27 -12.22 3.89 12.29
N SER A 28 -12.62 3.97 11.02
CA SER A 28 -11.99 4.86 10.03
C SER A 28 -12.08 6.34 10.40
N MET A 29 -13.20 6.80 10.98
CA MET A 29 -13.31 8.17 11.51
C MET A 29 -12.38 8.40 12.70
N HIS A 30 -12.23 7.39 13.56
CA HIS A 30 -11.33 7.44 14.70
C HIS A 30 -9.86 7.60 14.28
N ALA A 31 -9.42 6.79 13.31
CA ALA A 31 -8.11 6.92 12.68
C ALA A 31 -7.97 8.28 11.97
N GLY A 32 -9.01 8.73 11.25
CA GLY A 32 -9.06 10.04 10.60
C GLY A 32 -8.86 11.19 11.58
N TRP A 33 -9.39 11.11 12.79
CA TRP A 33 -9.17 12.13 13.82
C TRP A 33 -7.71 12.17 14.30
N MET A 34 -7.05 11.02 14.43
CA MET A 34 -5.61 10.97 14.71
C MET A 34 -4.80 11.57 13.55
N LEU A 35 -5.20 11.27 12.31
CA LEU A 35 -4.49 11.62 11.07
C LEU A 35 -4.93 12.95 10.45
N ARG A 36 -5.70 13.78 11.17
CA ARG A 36 -6.38 14.99 10.69
C ARG A 36 -5.51 16.04 9.97
N GLN A 37 -4.19 15.97 10.12
CA GLN A 37 -3.24 16.83 9.39
C GLN A 37 -2.89 16.32 7.98
N THR A 38 -3.33 15.12 7.60
CA THR A 38 -2.86 14.41 6.39
C THR A 38 -3.97 14.04 5.38
N MET A 39 -5.26 14.29 5.69
CA MET A 39 -6.40 14.05 4.77
C MET A 39 -6.32 12.71 3.99
N PRO A 40 -6.03 11.56 4.65
CA PRO A 40 -5.70 10.31 3.96
C PRO A 40 -6.83 9.78 3.07
N GLY A 41 -8.10 9.99 3.47
CA GLY A 41 -9.26 9.59 2.67
C GLY A 41 -9.33 10.30 1.32
N THR A 42 -9.14 11.63 1.31
CA THR A 42 -9.16 12.41 0.06
C THR A 42 -8.01 12.06 -0.88
N GLN A 43 -6.82 11.80 -0.33
CA GLN A 43 -5.69 11.31 -1.13
C GLN A 43 -6.00 9.94 -1.74
N LEU A 44 -6.57 9.03 -0.95
CA LEU A 44 -6.96 7.71 -1.41
C LEU A 44 -8.05 7.76 -2.49
N ASP A 45 -9.04 8.63 -2.36
CA ASP A 45 -10.09 8.84 -3.37
C ASP A 45 -9.49 9.31 -4.72
N ALA A 46 -8.49 10.19 -4.66
CA ALA A 46 -7.77 10.63 -5.85
C ALA A 46 -6.97 9.49 -6.50
N ILE A 47 -6.31 8.65 -5.69
CA ILE A 47 -5.60 7.45 -6.17
C ILE A 47 -6.57 6.47 -6.84
N LYS A 48 -7.68 6.14 -6.17
CA LYS A 48 -8.77 5.29 -6.72
C LYS A 48 -9.26 5.81 -8.06
N SER A 49 -9.51 7.12 -8.16
CA SER A 49 -9.96 7.77 -9.40
C SER A 49 -8.91 7.71 -10.53
N LEU A 50 -7.62 7.80 -10.22
CA LEU A 50 -6.55 7.62 -11.21
C LEU A 50 -6.50 6.17 -11.70
N MET A 51 -6.51 5.20 -10.79
CA MET A 51 -6.46 3.78 -11.13
C MET A 51 -7.62 3.36 -12.03
N HIS A 52 -8.84 3.79 -11.70
CA HIS A 52 -10.01 3.50 -12.51
C HIS A 52 -9.89 4.06 -13.95
N ARG A 53 -9.35 5.28 -14.12
CA ARG A 53 -9.10 5.84 -15.46
C ARG A 53 -8.06 5.04 -16.24
N ASN A 54 -6.98 4.61 -15.58
CA ASN A 54 -5.95 3.80 -16.21
C ASN A 54 -6.50 2.44 -16.65
N GLU A 55 -7.31 1.78 -15.83
CA GLU A 55 -7.98 0.52 -16.16
C GLU A 55 -8.88 0.66 -17.39
N GLN A 56 -9.68 1.72 -17.47
CA GLN A 56 -10.52 2.01 -18.64
C GLN A 56 -9.68 2.18 -19.92
N ALA A 57 -8.53 2.86 -19.82
CA ALA A 57 -7.61 3.05 -20.94
C ALA A 57 -6.93 1.75 -21.38
N SER A 58 -6.48 0.91 -20.45
CA SER A 58 -5.92 -0.41 -20.73
C SER A 58 -6.97 -1.36 -21.36
N ALA A 59 -8.22 -1.31 -20.90
CA ALA A 59 -9.32 -2.08 -21.48
C ALA A 59 -9.60 -1.67 -22.93
N ALA A 60 -9.64 -0.36 -23.23
CA ALA A 60 -9.83 0.15 -24.59
C ALA A 60 -8.71 -0.30 -25.55
N THR A 61 -7.47 -0.36 -25.06
CA THR A 61 -6.32 -0.82 -25.86
C THR A 61 -6.38 -2.33 -26.11
N SER A 62 -6.76 -3.10 -25.09
CA SER A 62 -6.95 -4.55 -25.21
C SER A 62 -8.01 -4.92 -26.26
N ILE A 63 -9.08 -4.12 -26.37
CA ILE A 63 -10.10 -4.30 -27.42
C ILE A 63 -9.49 -4.12 -28.81
N LYS A 64 -8.75 -3.02 -29.04
CA LYS A 64 -8.10 -2.74 -30.33
C LYS A 64 -7.10 -3.82 -30.74
N LEU A 65 -6.38 -4.41 -29.79
CA LEU A 65 -5.47 -5.53 -30.06
C LEU A 65 -6.22 -6.79 -30.51
N LYS A 66 -7.35 -7.10 -29.87
CA LYS A 66 -8.20 -8.23 -30.25
C LYS A 66 -8.81 -8.03 -31.64
N GLU A 67 -9.25 -6.81 -31.95
CA GLU A 67 -9.79 -6.45 -33.26
C GLU A 67 -8.73 -6.63 -34.36
N THR A 68 -7.52 -6.09 -34.18
CA THR A 68 -6.43 -6.27 -35.15
C THR A 68 -6.05 -7.73 -35.34
N LYS A 69 -6.07 -8.53 -34.26
CA LYS A 69 -5.83 -9.98 -34.36
C LYS A 69 -6.90 -10.68 -35.20
N ALA A 70 -8.17 -10.34 -34.99
CA ALA A 70 -9.27 -10.89 -35.80
C ALA A 70 -9.17 -10.46 -37.27
N GLU A 71 -8.71 -9.23 -37.53
CA GLU A 71 -8.45 -8.74 -38.90
C GLU A 71 -7.34 -9.52 -39.60
N ILE A 72 -6.25 -9.85 -38.90
CA ILE A 72 -5.17 -10.72 -39.41
C ILE A 72 -5.72 -12.09 -39.77
N GLU A 73 -6.50 -12.71 -38.87
CA GLU A 73 -7.11 -14.02 -39.10
C GLU A 73 -8.05 -14.02 -40.32
N ALA A 74 -8.74 -12.91 -40.57
CA ALA A 74 -9.61 -12.73 -41.72
C ALA A 74 -8.86 -12.40 -43.04
N ASN A 75 -7.65 -11.84 -42.96
CA ASN A 75 -6.88 -11.36 -44.11
C ASN A 75 -5.40 -11.81 -44.01
N PRO A 76 -5.11 -13.13 -44.09
CA PRO A 76 -3.78 -13.67 -43.81
C PRO A 76 -2.68 -13.24 -44.79
N ASP A 77 -3.04 -12.75 -45.98
CA ASP A 77 -2.09 -12.28 -46.99
C ASP A 77 -1.67 -10.80 -46.79
N ASP A 78 -2.32 -10.07 -45.87
CA ASP A 78 -1.99 -8.68 -45.56
C ASP A 78 -0.88 -8.58 -44.51
N VAL A 79 0.36 -8.62 -44.98
CA VAL A 79 1.57 -8.46 -44.16
C VAL A 79 1.63 -7.12 -43.40
N GLY A 80 0.86 -6.10 -43.81
CA GLY A 80 0.78 -4.81 -43.11
C GLY A 80 0.06 -4.91 -41.77
N LEU A 81 -0.86 -5.87 -41.62
CA LEU A 81 -1.60 -6.09 -40.38
C LEU A 81 -0.71 -6.69 -39.29
N GLU A 82 0.23 -7.58 -39.61
CA GLU A 82 1.20 -8.12 -38.66
C GLU A 82 2.08 -7.00 -38.07
N TRP A 83 2.63 -6.12 -38.90
CA TRP A 83 3.41 -4.97 -38.43
C TRP A 83 2.59 -4.01 -37.57
N THR A 84 1.32 -3.79 -37.95
CA THR A 84 0.38 -2.97 -37.18
C THR A 84 0.09 -3.59 -35.81
N TYR A 85 -0.07 -4.92 -35.75
CA TYR A 85 -0.28 -5.65 -34.51
C TYR A 85 0.93 -5.53 -33.59
N ASP A 86 2.15 -5.79 -34.10
CA ASP A 86 3.38 -5.68 -33.31
C ASP A 86 3.56 -4.28 -32.73
N HIS A 87 3.33 -3.24 -33.54
CA HIS A 87 3.40 -1.86 -33.07
C HIS A 87 2.38 -1.58 -31.96
N ARG A 88 1.11 -1.99 -32.15
CA ARG A 88 0.05 -1.82 -31.15
C ARG A 88 0.34 -2.62 -29.88
N PHE A 89 0.91 -3.81 -30.01
CA PHE A 89 1.26 -4.67 -28.89
C PHE A 89 2.28 -3.97 -28.01
N TRP A 90 3.41 -3.55 -28.58
CA TRP A 90 4.45 -2.85 -27.82
C TRP A 90 3.97 -1.52 -27.25
N GLN A 91 3.15 -0.77 -28.00
CA GLN A 91 2.51 0.44 -27.48
C GLN A 91 1.62 0.15 -26.26
N SER A 92 0.84 -0.93 -26.28
CA SER A 92 0.01 -1.36 -25.14
C SER A 92 0.88 -1.71 -23.94
N VAL A 93 1.95 -2.47 -24.15
CA VAL A 93 2.87 -2.88 -23.09
C VAL A 93 3.52 -1.68 -22.40
N PHE A 94 3.98 -0.68 -23.17
CA PHE A 94 4.55 0.54 -22.58
C PHE A 94 3.50 1.43 -21.91
N MET A 95 2.26 1.44 -22.39
CA MET A 95 1.17 2.15 -21.73
C MET A 95 0.79 1.50 -20.40
N ASP A 96 0.72 0.17 -20.33
CA ASP A 96 0.50 -0.55 -19.07
C ASP A 96 1.66 -0.32 -18.09
N SER A 97 2.90 -0.26 -18.60
CA SER A 97 4.08 0.13 -17.81
C SER A 97 3.98 1.56 -17.28
N ALA A 98 3.49 2.51 -18.09
CA ALA A 98 3.27 3.90 -17.67
C ALA A 98 2.14 4.02 -16.64
N HIS A 99 1.03 3.30 -16.83
CA HIS A 99 -0.05 3.19 -15.85
C HIS A 99 0.49 2.65 -14.52
N SER A 100 1.28 1.58 -14.58
CA SER A 100 1.90 1.00 -13.40
C SER A 100 2.91 1.93 -12.71
N MET A 101 3.72 2.68 -13.48
CA MET A 101 4.60 3.72 -12.93
C MET A 101 3.80 4.80 -12.19
N SER A 102 2.67 5.24 -12.76
CA SER A 102 1.79 6.21 -12.11
C SER A 102 1.15 5.64 -10.84
N ALA A 103 0.74 4.37 -10.85
CA ALA A 103 0.15 3.70 -9.70
C ALA A 103 1.17 3.54 -8.57
N VAL A 104 2.34 2.96 -8.84
CA VAL A 104 3.37 2.75 -7.82
C VAL A 104 3.94 4.08 -7.29
N GLY A 105 4.02 5.09 -8.16
CA GLY A 105 4.44 6.44 -7.79
C GLY A 105 3.49 7.16 -6.84
N MET A 106 2.24 6.70 -6.71
CA MET A 106 1.27 7.23 -5.75
C MET A 106 1.10 6.30 -4.54
N LEU A 107 0.94 4.99 -4.77
CA LEU A 107 0.67 4.00 -3.72
C LEU A 107 1.82 3.88 -2.72
N ALA A 108 3.06 3.70 -3.20
CA ALA A 108 4.21 3.48 -2.32
C ALA A 108 4.48 4.66 -1.37
N PRO A 109 4.60 5.92 -1.84
CA PRO A 109 4.79 7.04 -0.93
C PRO A 109 3.56 7.31 -0.05
N PHE A 110 2.35 7.06 -0.55
CA PHE A 110 1.15 7.21 0.26
C PHE A 110 1.16 6.22 1.44
N ILE A 111 1.41 4.93 1.19
CA ILE A 111 1.48 3.91 2.25
C ILE A 111 2.63 4.21 3.22
N GLU A 112 3.81 4.59 2.73
CA GLU A 112 4.93 4.98 3.58
C GLU A 112 4.56 6.15 4.50
N SER A 113 4.01 7.23 3.94
CA SER A 113 3.59 8.41 4.72
C SER A 113 2.46 8.10 5.70
N LEU A 114 1.54 7.19 5.33
CA LEU A 114 0.48 6.71 6.20
C LEU A 114 1.06 6.01 7.44
N PHE A 115 1.99 5.07 7.28
CA PHE A 115 2.63 4.41 8.41
C PHE A 115 3.45 5.38 9.27
N VAL A 116 4.19 6.31 8.65
CA VAL A 116 4.90 7.39 9.39
C VAL A 116 3.92 8.20 10.23
N ALA A 117 2.79 8.63 9.66
CA ALA A 117 1.79 9.40 10.36
C ALA A 117 1.07 8.60 11.46
N ILE A 118 0.80 7.31 11.23
CA ILE A 118 0.24 6.40 12.24
C ILE A 118 1.19 6.32 13.43
N PHE A 119 2.46 5.98 13.22
CA PHE A 119 3.41 5.81 14.32
C PHE A 119 3.72 7.11 15.05
N GLU A 120 3.80 8.24 14.35
CA GLU A 120 3.90 9.56 15.00
C GLU A 120 2.63 9.93 15.78
N GLY A 121 1.45 9.51 15.31
CA GLY A 121 0.19 9.65 16.04
C GLY A 121 0.17 8.81 17.33
N LEU A 122 0.63 7.56 17.25
CA LEU A 122 0.76 6.67 18.40
C LEU A 122 1.80 7.16 19.42
N ARG A 123 2.94 7.69 18.94
CA ARG A 123 3.97 8.33 19.78
C ARG A 123 3.38 9.37 20.72
N LYS A 124 2.56 10.27 20.18
CA LYS A 124 1.95 11.37 20.93
C LYS A 124 0.96 10.90 22.00
N ARG A 125 0.43 9.68 21.86
CA ARG A 125 -0.61 9.13 22.74
C ARG A 125 -0.09 8.19 23.82
N HIS A 126 0.88 7.34 23.48
CA HIS A 126 1.25 6.21 24.36
C HIS A 126 2.57 6.38 25.11
N GLY A 127 3.40 7.37 24.80
CA GLY A 127 4.76 7.39 25.33
C GLY A 127 5.52 6.10 25.00
N ALA A 128 6.78 6.00 25.41
CA ALA A 128 7.62 4.84 25.17
C ALA A 128 7.39 3.74 26.24
N ALA A 129 6.90 2.55 25.86
CA ALA A 129 6.72 1.41 26.78
C ALA A 129 8.06 0.69 27.10
N ALA A 130 8.60 0.84 28.32
CA ALA A 130 9.99 0.61 28.73
C ALA A 130 10.72 -0.75 28.46
N GLU A 131 10.09 -1.80 27.90
CA GLU A 131 10.70 -3.15 27.81
C GLU A 131 11.03 -3.67 26.40
N ASP A 132 11.02 -2.82 25.38
CA ASP A 132 11.34 -3.22 24.00
C ASP A 132 12.83 -3.09 23.64
N THR A 133 13.40 -4.07 22.92
CA THR A 133 14.69 -3.98 22.21
C THR A 133 14.90 -2.69 21.43
N ARG A 134 13.82 -2.11 20.89
CA ARG A 134 13.82 -0.82 20.20
C ARG A 134 13.97 0.36 21.17
N HIS A 135 13.44 0.28 22.40
CA HIS A 135 13.63 1.30 23.46
C HIS A 135 15.03 1.32 24.02
N GLN A 136 15.70 0.17 24.10
CA GLN A 136 17.06 0.11 24.65
C GLN A 136 18.09 0.89 23.80
N ARG A 137 17.73 1.35 22.59
CA ARG A 137 18.68 1.82 21.59
C ARG A 137 18.38 3.16 20.91
N ALA A 138 17.21 3.78 21.09
CA ALA A 138 16.93 5.08 20.45
C ALA A 138 15.71 5.83 21.01
N ASP A 139 15.90 6.91 21.77
CA ASP A 139 14.77 7.76 22.19
C ASP A 139 14.14 8.54 21.01
N ASP A 140 14.96 9.06 20.08
CA ASP A 140 14.50 9.90 18.97
C ASP A 140 14.08 9.10 17.72
N GLN A 141 14.74 7.96 17.45
CA GLN A 141 14.47 7.13 16.28
C GLN A 141 13.48 5.99 16.54
N PHE A 142 13.03 5.77 17.78
CA PHE A 142 12.08 4.71 18.10
C PHE A 142 10.88 4.77 17.16
N TRP A 143 10.25 5.92 16.96
CA TRP A 143 9.01 5.98 16.18
C TRP A 143 9.20 6.06 14.66
N ASN A 144 10.43 5.94 14.15
CA ASN A 144 10.68 5.99 12.71
C ASN A 144 10.52 4.60 12.04
N PRO A 145 9.45 4.34 11.25
CA PRO A 145 9.25 3.06 10.58
C PRO A 145 10.27 2.75 9.49
N GLN A 146 11.03 3.74 9.01
CA GLN A 146 12.08 3.52 8.01
C GLN A 146 13.29 2.76 8.60
N ILE A 147 13.42 2.75 9.92
CA ILE A 147 14.54 2.13 10.64
C ILE A 147 14.08 0.83 11.30
N VAL A 148 14.84 -0.24 11.06
CA VAL A 148 14.75 -1.50 11.80
C VAL A 148 15.96 -1.67 12.69
N PHE A 149 15.75 -2.09 13.94
CA PHE A 149 16.82 -2.39 14.89
C PHE A 149 17.12 -3.88 14.91
N ARG A 150 18.36 -4.26 14.59
CA ARG A 150 18.86 -5.65 14.61
C ARG A 150 20.02 -5.78 15.59
N SER A 151 20.50 -7.01 15.80
CA SER A 151 21.70 -7.28 16.60
C SER A 151 22.90 -6.46 16.14
N GLU A 152 23.06 -6.27 14.83
CA GLU A 152 24.18 -5.56 14.21
C GLU A 152 24.03 -4.02 14.24
N GLY A 153 22.92 -3.50 14.74
CA GLY A 153 22.61 -2.06 14.76
C GLY A 153 21.37 -1.66 13.92
N PRO A 154 21.07 -0.36 13.84
CA PRO A 154 19.97 0.15 13.02
C PRO A 154 20.27 0.03 11.52
N ARG A 155 19.25 -0.27 10.71
CA ARG A 155 19.32 -0.30 9.24
C ARG A 155 18.08 0.30 8.60
N ASP A 156 18.24 0.82 7.39
CA ASP A 156 17.13 1.26 6.56
C ASP A 156 16.43 0.05 5.93
N ASP A 157 15.22 -0.24 6.40
CA ASP A 157 14.35 -1.30 5.91
C ASP A 157 12.93 -0.98 6.33
N LEU A 158 12.22 -0.21 5.51
CA LEU A 158 10.88 0.29 5.82
C LEU A 158 9.91 -0.85 6.15
N VAL A 159 9.93 -1.96 5.39
CA VAL A 159 9.00 -3.06 5.59
C VAL A 159 9.26 -3.76 6.93
N ALA A 160 10.53 -4.04 7.23
CA ALA A 160 10.89 -4.64 8.51
C ALA A 160 10.70 -3.68 9.70
N GLY A 161 10.93 -2.38 9.49
CA GLY A 161 10.73 -1.34 10.50
C GLY A 161 9.26 -1.13 10.84
N ILE A 162 8.36 -1.15 9.85
CA ILE A 162 6.91 -1.16 10.07
C ILE A 162 6.50 -2.40 10.88
N ASP A 163 6.94 -3.61 10.49
CA ASP A 163 6.55 -4.84 11.18
C ASP A 163 7.08 -4.90 12.62
N GLN A 164 8.32 -4.47 12.83
CA GLN A 164 8.91 -4.33 14.16
C GLN A 164 8.10 -3.35 15.02
N LEU A 165 7.81 -2.14 14.51
CA LEU A 165 7.03 -1.16 15.26
C LEU A 165 5.61 -1.60 15.56
N ALA A 166 4.94 -2.25 14.59
CA ALA A 166 3.59 -2.75 14.79
C ALA A 166 3.53 -3.82 15.88
N GLU A 167 4.57 -4.66 16.00
CA GLU A 167 4.73 -5.61 17.12
C GLU A 167 4.93 -4.85 18.43
N SER A 168 5.89 -3.92 18.46
CA SER A 168 6.28 -3.13 19.63
C SER A 168 5.14 -2.34 20.27
N CYS A 169 4.26 -1.75 19.47
CA CYS A 169 3.10 -1.01 19.99
C CYS A 169 1.84 -1.88 20.09
N GLY A 170 1.89 -3.15 19.70
CA GLY A 170 0.74 -4.06 19.70
C GLY A 170 -0.33 -3.72 18.66
N LEU A 171 0.04 -3.02 17.59
CA LEU A 171 -0.83 -2.72 16.43
C LEU A 171 -0.94 -3.92 15.48
N LYS A 172 0.05 -4.80 15.45
CA LYS A 172 0.14 -5.92 14.50
C LYS A 172 -1.12 -6.79 14.40
N PRO A 173 -1.82 -7.18 15.49
CA PRO A 173 -3.04 -7.98 15.40
C PRO A 173 -4.20 -7.32 14.66
N TYR A 174 -4.15 -5.99 14.46
CA TYR A 174 -5.19 -5.22 13.78
C TYR A 174 -4.88 -4.98 12.30
N LEU A 175 -3.63 -5.25 11.87
CA LEU A 175 -3.21 -5.09 10.47
C LEU A 175 -3.64 -6.30 9.62
N PRO A 176 -3.85 -6.11 8.30
CA PRO A 176 -4.14 -7.21 7.38
C PRO A 176 -3.06 -8.28 7.43
N ALA A 177 -3.41 -9.57 7.44
CA ALA A 177 -2.45 -10.66 7.68
C ALA A 177 -1.28 -10.72 6.68
N ASP A 178 -1.51 -10.27 5.45
CA ASP A 178 -0.54 -10.29 4.36
C ASP A 178 0.16 -8.93 4.13
N TYR A 179 -0.08 -7.92 4.97
CA TYR A 179 0.42 -6.56 4.77
C TYR A 179 1.93 -6.55 4.46
N ARG A 180 2.74 -7.29 5.22
CA ARG A 180 4.18 -7.36 5.04
C ARG A 180 4.57 -7.86 3.65
N LYS A 181 3.84 -8.83 3.11
CA LYS A 181 4.08 -9.38 1.76
C LYS A 181 3.74 -8.31 0.70
N THR A 182 2.59 -7.66 0.84
CA THR A 182 2.14 -6.59 -0.05
C THR A 182 3.12 -5.43 -0.07
N LEU A 183 3.59 -4.97 1.10
CA LEU A 183 4.60 -3.92 1.20
C LEU A 183 5.92 -4.33 0.55
N SER A 184 6.39 -5.56 0.79
CA SER A 184 7.63 -6.06 0.17
C SER A 184 7.56 -6.01 -1.35
N ALA A 185 6.47 -6.51 -1.94
CA ALA A 185 6.25 -6.50 -3.38
C ALA A 185 6.16 -5.07 -3.94
N LEU A 186 5.36 -4.20 -3.30
CA LEU A 186 5.15 -2.83 -3.75
C LEU A 186 6.45 -2.01 -3.75
N PHE A 187 7.20 -2.03 -2.65
CA PHE A 187 8.44 -1.26 -2.55
C PHE A 187 9.58 -1.86 -3.40
N ALA A 188 9.63 -3.17 -3.57
CA ALA A 188 10.54 -3.82 -4.51
C ALA A 188 10.30 -3.35 -5.94
N TYR A 189 9.04 -3.32 -6.35
CA TYR A 189 8.64 -2.89 -7.68
C TYR A 189 8.89 -1.39 -7.87
N ARG A 190 8.49 -0.55 -6.90
CA ARG A 190 8.74 0.91 -6.88
C ARG A 190 10.19 1.24 -7.13
N ASN A 191 11.10 0.55 -6.44
CA ASN A 191 12.53 0.83 -6.57
C ASN A 191 13.04 0.50 -7.97
N ASN A 192 12.63 -0.64 -8.56
CA ASN A 192 13.04 -0.95 -9.93
C ASN A 192 12.45 0.03 -10.94
N MET A 193 11.15 0.33 -10.84
CA MET A 193 10.46 1.20 -11.78
C MET A 193 10.99 2.64 -11.73
N LEU A 194 11.18 3.22 -10.54
CA LEU A 194 11.63 4.61 -10.43
C LEU A 194 13.13 4.81 -10.66
N HIS A 195 13.96 3.77 -10.49
CA HIS A 195 15.40 3.86 -10.79
C HIS A 195 15.75 3.52 -12.23
N ASN A 196 15.00 2.61 -12.87
CA ASN A 196 15.33 2.12 -14.21
C ASN A 196 14.37 2.60 -15.31
N GLY A 197 13.24 3.20 -14.96
CA GLY A 197 12.18 3.52 -15.93
C GLY A 197 11.48 2.26 -16.44
N PHE A 198 11.06 2.26 -17.71
CA PHE A 198 10.28 1.14 -18.29
C PHE A 198 11.15 -0.04 -18.73
N GLU A 199 12.40 0.21 -19.11
CA GLU A 199 13.31 -0.83 -19.62
C GLU A 199 14.38 -1.12 -18.58
N TRP A 200 14.18 -2.19 -17.81
CA TRP A 200 15.10 -2.52 -16.73
C TRP A 200 16.34 -3.25 -17.27
N PRO A 201 17.51 -3.06 -16.63
CA PRO A 201 18.67 -3.91 -16.91
C PRO A 201 18.31 -5.39 -16.70
N ALA A 202 18.87 -6.28 -17.52
CA ALA A 202 18.59 -7.72 -17.47
C ALA A 202 18.83 -8.33 -16.06
N ASP A 203 19.87 -7.87 -15.36
CA ASP A 203 20.14 -8.28 -13.98
C ASP A 203 19.04 -7.85 -12.99
N ALA A 204 18.42 -6.68 -13.21
CA ALA A 204 17.32 -6.20 -12.38
C ALA A 204 16.05 -7.03 -12.64
N ILE A 205 15.74 -7.34 -13.90
CA ILE A 205 14.65 -8.25 -14.28
C ILE A 205 14.85 -9.60 -13.61
N LYS A 206 16.02 -10.23 -13.79
CA LYS A 206 16.33 -11.54 -13.19
C LYS A 206 16.20 -11.53 -11.66
N LYS A 207 16.70 -10.49 -10.99
CA LYS A 207 16.53 -10.34 -9.54
C LYS A 207 15.07 -10.21 -9.15
N PHE A 208 14.28 -9.44 -9.90
CA PHE A 208 12.86 -9.27 -9.63
C PHE A 208 12.06 -10.57 -9.85
N SER A 209 12.29 -11.28 -10.95
CA SER A 209 11.69 -12.61 -11.21
C SER A 209 12.02 -13.60 -10.09
N ASN A 210 13.28 -13.63 -9.64
CA ASN A 210 13.70 -14.47 -8.52
C ASN A 210 12.97 -14.09 -7.22
N ARG A 211 12.74 -12.79 -6.96
CA ARG A 211 12.01 -12.33 -5.78
C ARG A 211 10.54 -12.75 -5.81
N ILE A 212 9.85 -12.59 -6.94
CA ILE A 212 8.46 -13.08 -7.13
C ILE A 212 8.37 -14.55 -6.68
N ALA A 213 9.26 -15.40 -7.20
CA ALA A 213 9.28 -16.83 -6.89
C ALA A 213 9.68 -17.10 -5.43
N SER A 214 10.75 -16.48 -4.92
CA SER A 214 11.28 -16.78 -3.59
C SER A 214 10.41 -16.26 -2.45
N GLU A 215 9.79 -15.10 -2.63
CA GLU A 215 8.92 -14.47 -1.63
C GLU A 215 7.46 -14.95 -1.75
N LYS A 216 7.16 -15.79 -2.76
CA LYS A 216 5.83 -16.37 -3.01
C LYS A 216 4.76 -15.26 -3.10
N TRP A 217 5.07 -14.25 -3.90
CA TRP A 217 4.09 -13.25 -4.28
C TRP A 217 3.08 -13.90 -5.23
N PRO A 218 1.77 -13.60 -5.11
CA PRO A 218 0.77 -14.06 -6.05
C PRO A 218 1.15 -13.75 -7.51
N GLU A 219 0.90 -14.72 -8.40
CA GLU A 219 1.27 -14.62 -9.82
C GLU A 219 0.50 -13.52 -10.56
N ASP A 220 -0.71 -13.23 -10.09
CA ASP A 220 -1.57 -12.18 -10.59
C ASP A 220 -1.13 -10.78 -10.15
N TRP A 221 -0.08 -10.62 -9.34
CA TRP A 221 0.33 -9.29 -8.89
C TRP A 221 1.12 -8.50 -9.94
N PHE A 222 1.90 -9.21 -10.75
CA PHE A 222 2.75 -8.61 -11.76
C PHE A 222 2.52 -9.32 -13.08
N THR A 223 2.20 -8.54 -14.10
CA THR A 223 2.19 -8.98 -15.49
C THR A 223 3.52 -8.60 -16.13
N GLY A 224 3.89 -9.26 -17.21
CA GLY A 224 5.08 -8.92 -17.97
C GLY A 224 4.91 -9.18 -19.45
N ALA A 225 5.89 -8.69 -20.21
CA ALA A 225 6.06 -9.04 -21.60
C ALA A 225 7.41 -9.74 -21.78
N ASP A 226 7.42 -10.75 -22.64
CA ASP A 226 8.64 -11.45 -23.02
C ASP A 226 9.19 -10.87 -24.32
N ARG A 227 10.51 -10.85 -24.44
CA ARG A 227 11.22 -10.60 -25.69
C ARG A 227 12.16 -11.76 -25.94
N ASP A 228 12.05 -12.39 -27.11
CA ASP A 228 12.84 -13.58 -27.48
C ASP A 228 12.71 -14.75 -26.47
N GLY A 229 11.52 -14.92 -25.89
CA GLY A 229 11.23 -15.98 -24.91
C GLY A 229 11.88 -15.77 -23.54
N GLN A 230 12.31 -14.55 -23.22
CA GLN A 230 12.82 -14.16 -21.91
C GLN A 230 12.01 -13.00 -21.34
N PRO A 231 11.76 -12.96 -20.02
CA PRO A 231 11.13 -11.82 -19.37
C PRO A 231 11.87 -10.53 -19.72
N TRP A 232 11.15 -9.53 -20.20
CA TRP A 232 11.73 -8.27 -20.66
C TRP A 232 11.28 -7.05 -19.85
N LEU A 233 10.05 -7.05 -19.37
CA LEU A 233 9.54 -6.01 -18.47
C LEU A 233 8.45 -6.58 -17.57
N TYR A 234 8.24 -5.90 -16.45
CA TYR A 234 7.17 -6.18 -15.51
C TYR A 234 6.37 -4.92 -15.25
N TYR A 235 5.07 -5.08 -15.05
CA TYR A 235 4.17 -4.03 -14.58
C TYR A 235 3.14 -4.58 -13.60
N MET A 236 2.69 -3.74 -12.67
CA MET A 236 1.62 -4.11 -11.74
C MET A 236 0.34 -4.41 -12.50
N SER A 237 -0.33 -5.49 -12.14
CA SER A 237 -1.67 -5.77 -12.63
C SER A 237 -2.70 -4.82 -12.01
N PRO A 238 -3.91 -4.69 -12.62
CA PRO A 238 -5.06 -4.06 -11.97
C PRO A 238 -5.39 -4.70 -10.62
N ASP A 239 -5.25 -6.02 -10.51
CA ASP A 239 -5.55 -6.77 -9.28
C ASP A 239 -4.60 -6.38 -8.15
N PHE A 240 -3.30 -6.22 -8.42
CA PHE A 240 -2.36 -5.76 -7.40
C PHE A 240 -2.56 -4.30 -7.02
N CYS A 241 -2.89 -3.45 -8.01
CA CYS A 241 -3.26 -2.06 -7.77
C CYS A 241 -4.45 -1.98 -6.80
N SER A 242 -5.50 -2.75 -7.06
CA SER A 242 -6.69 -2.85 -6.21
C SER A 242 -6.34 -3.41 -4.82
N HIS A 243 -5.54 -4.48 -4.76
CA HIS A 243 -5.09 -5.07 -3.49
C HIS A 243 -4.32 -4.06 -2.61
N CYS A 244 -3.49 -3.21 -3.21
CA CYS A 244 -2.79 -2.16 -2.47
C CYS A 244 -3.74 -1.08 -1.91
N VAL A 245 -4.81 -0.77 -2.64
CA VAL A 245 -5.86 0.16 -2.19
C VAL A 245 -6.67 -0.46 -1.04
N GLU A 246 -7.07 -1.72 -1.17
CA GLU A 246 -7.77 -2.46 -0.12
C GLU A 246 -6.91 -2.58 1.14
N LEU A 247 -5.61 -2.83 0.99
CA LEU A 247 -4.66 -2.81 2.10
C LEU A 247 -4.70 -1.48 2.85
N ILE A 248 -4.68 -0.35 2.14
CA ILE A 248 -4.75 0.98 2.75
C ILE A 248 -6.02 1.14 3.57
N ASP A 249 -7.18 0.83 2.99
CA ASP A 249 -8.48 0.94 3.68
C ASP A 249 -8.48 0.06 4.94
N ALA A 250 -7.98 -1.17 4.84
CA ALA A 250 -7.92 -2.11 5.95
C ALA A 250 -6.90 -1.70 7.04
N VAL A 251 -5.79 -1.05 6.68
CA VAL A 251 -4.84 -0.47 7.65
C VAL A 251 -5.50 0.69 8.40
N ILE A 252 -6.20 1.58 7.71
CA ILE A 252 -6.92 2.71 8.34
C ILE A 252 -8.00 2.20 9.31
N ASP A 253 -8.80 1.22 8.88
CA ASP A 253 -9.79 0.57 9.74
C ASP A 253 -9.15 -0.13 10.95
N GLY A 254 -8.08 -0.90 10.71
CA GLY A 254 -7.33 -1.61 11.74
C GLY A 254 -6.77 -0.68 12.82
N VAL A 255 -6.17 0.43 12.42
CA VAL A 255 -5.71 1.47 13.36
C VAL A 255 -6.90 2.05 14.13
N GLY A 256 -8.03 2.29 13.47
CA GLY A 256 -9.26 2.74 14.11
C GLY A 256 -9.71 1.81 15.23
N ARG A 257 -9.75 0.50 14.95
CA ARG A 257 -10.11 -0.54 15.93
C ARG A 257 -9.11 -0.61 17.08
N TYR A 258 -7.81 -0.60 16.76
CA TYR A 258 -6.72 -0.57 17.74
C TYR A 258 -6.88 0.59 18.74
N LEU A 259 -7.23 1.78 18.24
CA LEU A 259 -7.37 2.98 19.07
C LEU A 259 -8.62 2.90 19.95
N LYS A 260 -9.76 2.46 19.40
CA LYS A 260 -11.01 2.31 20.16
C LYS A 260 -10.86 1.36 21.35
N GLU A 261 -10.19 0.23 21.16
CA GLU A 261 -10.00 -0.77 22.22
C GLU A 261 -9.07 -0.31 23.35
N ARG A 262 -8.28 0.75 23.14
CA ARG A 262 -7.35 1.31 24.13
C ARG A 262 -7.80 2.64 24.72
N GLU A 263 -8.80 3.28 24.11
CA GLU A 263 -9.47 4.47 24.65
C GLU A 263 -10.75 4.11 25.44
N ALA A 264 -11.18 2.85 25.39
CA ALA A 264 -12.20 2.26 26.27
C ALA A 264 -11.61 1.78 27.61
#